data_AF-A0A0F9J7R7-F1
#
_entry.id   AF-A0A0F9J7R7-F1
#
_cell.length_a   1.000
_cell.length_b   1.000
_cell.length_c   1.000
_cell.angle_alpha   90.00
_cell.angle_beta   90.00
_cell.angle_gamma   90.00
#
_symmetry.space_group_name_H-M   'P 1'
#
loop_
_entity.id
_entity.type
_entity.pdbx_description
1 polymer ?
#
loop_
_entity_poly.entity_id
_entity_poly.type
_entity_poly.pdbx_seq_one_letter_code
_entity_poly.pdbx_strand_id
1 'polypeptide(L)'
;MNINEILKNLDVWSNAIPILGFIITIIIFRVSQKKKKEIYKKLANREVYLKLELASIDLFRFEATNVEIIRPIWQANIEMPKKGTAEYLVIMNYVCQILNLFELAIKFRQSKDKILPPDLFSSWVAWFHSLATAPGFQYIWDDIHLHYIIDLRNIMYGGIRISKENSNPKIVEEKFYEYVSFALKCKIIKHWTSENEHKIYNNFRKSEKKELTSKSQYKIDSTIEINWIRDTTEIEEYVDFFIKNTTENYISHGEIQFGRATSANEWSKNLKSKLISDFNTVVENEKRGNLISAHTQDNILVGLILLEYFDSPNGVYATLADIVVADAYRKNGIGNQMVNWVFKEVEKKNITNLYAESNINNISAHNFLTKHGFNTISKVLKKDLKVKKTAENRVDGSAIK
;
A
#
# COMPACT_ATOMS: atom_id res chain seq x y z
N MET A 1 68.49 26.02 0.94
CA MET A 1 67.10 26.24 1.40
C MET A 1 67.14 26.29 2.91
N ASN A 2 66.72 27.40 3.52
CA ASN A 2 67.01 27.71 4.92
C ASN A 2 66.08 26.91 5.86
N ILE A 3 66.62 26.21 6.85
CA ILE A 3 65.85 25.35 7.79
C ILE A 3 64.76 26.16 8.50
N ASN A 4 65.01 27.44 8.77
CA ASN A 4 64.03 28.35 9.38
C ASN A 4 62.84 28.69 8.45
N GLU A 5 63.01 28.61 7.13
CA GLU A 5 61.93 28.79 6.16
C GLU A 5 61.02 27.56 6.07
N ILE A 6 61.62 26.36 6.19
CA ILE A 6 60.90 25.09 6.22
C ILE A 6 60.07 24.97 7.51
N LEU A 7 60.64 25.36 8.65
CA LEU A 7 59.95 25.36 9.96
C LEU A 7 58.79 26.37 10.01
N LYS A 8 58.95 27.57 9.44
CA LYS A 8 57.85 28.55 9.32
C LYS A 8 56.69 28.02 8.47
N ASN A 9 56.99 27.33 7.37
CA ASN A 9 55.94 26.73 6.55
C ASN A 9 55.23 25.59 7.31
N LEU A 10 55.96 24.75 8.04
CA LEU A 10 55.38 23.68 8.87
C LEU A 10 54.39 24.20 9.92
N ASP A 11 54.65 25.36 10.52
CA ASP A 11 53.77 26.00 11.51
C ASP A 11 52.51 26.64 10.91
N VAL A 12 52.59 27.06 9.65
CA VAL A 12 51.42 27.51 8.87
C VAL A 12 50.54 26.30 8.50
N TRP A 13 51.15 25.18 8.11
CA TRP A 13 50.42 23.95 7.78
C TRP A 13 49.81 23.28 9.02
N SER A 14 50.47 23.34 10.19
CA SER A 14 49.95 22.78 11.46
C SER A 14 48.64 23.44 11.89
N ASN A 15 48.49 24.75 11.62
CA ASN A 15 47.29 25.52 11.93
C ASN A 15 46.23 25.48 10.80
N ALA A 16 46.63 25.24 9.55
CA ALA A 16 45.71 25.16 8.42
C ALA A 16 44.92 23.84 8.38
N ILE A 17 45.52 22.72 8.78
CA ILE A 17 44.89 21.39 8.75
C ILE A 17 43.64 21.30 9.66
N PRO A 18 43.66 21.77 10.92
CA PRO A 18 42.47 21.78 11.79
C PRO A 18 41.33 22.64 11.24
N ILE A 19 41.67 23.80 10.66
CA ILE A 19 40.67 24.73 10.08
C ILE A 19 39.98 24.08 8.88
N LEU A 20 40.75 23.41 8.00
CA LEU A 20 40.20 22.70 6.85
C LEU A 20 39.29 21.53 7.30
N GLY A 21 39.71 20.78 8.32
CA GLY A 21 38.90 19.71 8.93
C GLY A 21 37.58 20.22 9.52
N PHE A 22 37.61 21.39 10.17
CA PHE A 22 36.42 22.02 10.72
C PHE A 22 35.44 22.48 9.62
N ILE A 23 35.94 23.07 8.54
CA ILE A 23 35.13 23.48 7.38
C ILE A 23 34.46 22.25 6.73
N ILE A 24 35.21 21.17 6.53
CA ILE A 24 34.68 19.91 5.98
C ILE A 24 33.57 19.35 6.89
N THR A 25 33.78 19.39 8.21
CA THR A 25 32.77 18.93 9.18
C THR A 25 31.49 19.76 9.11
N ILE A 26 31.59 21.09 8.99
CA ILE A 26 30.42 21.96 8.80
C ILE A 26 29.69 21.65 7.50
N ILE A 27 30.42 21.40 6.41
CA ILE A 27 29.82 21.05 5.11
C ILE A 27 29.09 19.71 5.21
N ILE A 28 29.73 18.67 5.76
CA ILE A 28 29.13 17.35 5.98
C ILE A 28 27.88 17.47 6.88
N PHE A 29 27.98 18.25 7.96
CA PHE A 29 26.85 18.50 8.85
C PHE A 29 25.69 19.18 8.12
N ARG A 30 25.94 20.23 7.33
CA ARG A 30 24.90 20.90 6.54
C ARG A 30 24.27 19.99 5.48
N VAL A 31 25.06 19.15 4.81
CA VAL A 31 24.56 18.17 3.83
C VAL A 31 23.70 17.10 4.54
N SER A 32 24.15 16.60 5.69
CA SER A 32 23.40 15.65 6.51
C SER A 32 22.07 16.23 7.01
N GLN A 33 22.08 17.49 7.48
CA GLN A 33 20.87 18.19 7.91
C GLN A 33 19.88 18.42 6.75
N LYS A 34 20.38 18.78 5.55
CA LYS A 34 19.54 18.88 4.35
C LYS A 34 18.90 17.54 3.99
N LYS A 35 19.67 16.45 3.97
CA LYS A 35 19.14 15.09 3.70
C LYS A 35 18.10 14.66 4.73
N LYS A 36 18.34 14.89 6.02
CA LYS A 36 17.36 14.61 7.08
C LYS A 36 16.07 15.40 6.84
N LYS A 37 16.16 16.69 6.55
CA LYS A 37 14.99 17.55 6.27
C LYS A 37 14.19 17.06 5.06
N GLU A 38 14.85 16.61 3.99
CA GLU A 38 14.18 16.03 2.82
C GLU A 38 13.47 14.72 3.13
N ILE A 39 14.08 13.84 3.92
CA ILE A 39 13.46 12.58 4.34
C ILE A 39 12.24 12.85 5.23
N TYR A 40 12.36 13.71 6.24
CA TYR A 40 11.23 14.11 7.08
C TYR A 40 10.10 14.74 6.27
N LYS A 41 10.43 15.57 5.27
CA LYS A 41 9.44 16.15 4.36
C LYS A 41 8.73 15.07 3.52
N LYS A 42 9.46 14.09 2.99
CA LYS A 42 8.87 12.96 2.25
C LYS A 42 7.95 12.11 3.13
N LEU A 43 8.36 11.86 4.38
CA LEU A 43 7.56 11.11 5.36
C LEU A 43 6.29 11.87 5.72
N ALA A 44 6.39 13.17 6.04
CA ALA A 44 5.23 14.00 6.33
C ALA A 44 4.26 14.08 5.13
N ASN A 45 4.77 14.23 3.91
CA ASN A 45 3.94 14.23 2.70
C ASN A 45 3.22 12.89 2.50
N ARG A 46 3.89 11.76 2.79
CA ARG A 46 3.28 10.42 2.72
C ARG A 46 2.20 10.22 3.78
N GLU A 47 2.43 10.70 5.00
CA GLU A 47 1.44 10.64 6.09
C GLU A 47 0.18 11.45 5.76
N VAL A 48 0.37 12.66 5.21
CA VAL A 48 -0.71 13.52 4.75
C VAL A 48 -1.55 12.85 3.66
N TYR A 49 -0.90 12.18 2.70
CA TYR A 49 -1.58 11.42 1.66
C TYR A 49 -2.35 10.22 2.23
N LEU A 50 -1.75 9.44 3.12
CA LEU A 50 -2.41 8.31 3.78
C LEU A 50 -3.67 8.77 4.53
N LYS A 51 -3.63 9.92 5.20
CA LYS A 51 -4.79 10.51 5.87
C LYS A 51 -5.92 10.87 4.90
N LEU A 52 -5.58 11.41 3.73
CA LEU A 52 -6.56 11.68 2.67
C LEU A 52 -7.20 10.39 2.13
N GLU A 53 -6.38 9.37 1.89
CA GLU A 53 -6.84 8.08 1.40
C GLU A 53 -7.77 7.39 2.40
N LEU A 54 -7.39 7.34 3.68
CA LEU A 54 -8.23 6.80 4.75
C LEU A 54 -9.56 7.56 4.90
N ALA A 55 -9.53 8.89 4.87
CA ALA A 55 -10.74 9.69 4.95
C ALA A 55 -11.67 9.46 3.73
N SER A 56 -11.12 9.24 2.54
CA SER A 56 -11.92 8.87 1.36
C SER A 56 -12.54 7.48 1.48
N ILE A 57 -11.85 6.53 2.13
CA ILE A 57 -12.39 5.18 2.39
C ILE A 57 -13.59 5.24 3.35
N ASP A 58 -13.52 6.08 4.40
CA ASP A 58 -14.63 6.23 5.33
C ASP A 58 -15.86 6.84 4.65
N LEU A 59 -15.65 7.78 3.72
CA LEU A 59 -16.73 8.29 2.88
C LEU A 59 -17.37 7.17 2.03
N PHE A 60 -16.57 6.33 1.38
CA PHE A 60 -17.10 5.20 0.60
C PHE A 60 -17.85 4.18 1.44
N ARG A 61 -17.39 3.91 2.67
CA ARG A 61 -18.11 3.06 3.61
C ARG A 61 -19.46 3.69 4.00
N PHE A 62 -19.49 5.00 4.21
CA PHE A 62 -20.72 5.72 4.46
C PHE A 62 -21.68 5.60 3.28
N GLU A 63 -21.21 5.80 2.04
CA GLU A 63 -22.02 5.64 0.83
C GLU A 63 -22.60 4.23 0.70
N ALA A 64 -21.76 3.21 0.89
CA ALA A 64 -22.17 1.81 0.78
C ALA A 64 -23.22 1.40 1.83
N THR A 65 -23.20 2.03 3.00
CA THR A 65 -24.16 1.75 4.10
C THR A 65 -25.41 2.62 4.05
N ASN A 66 -25.36 3.78 3.39
CA ASN A 66 -26.45 4.78 3.39
C ASN A 66 -26.94 5.12 1.98
N VAL A 67 -26.85 4.17 1.04
CA VAL A 67 -27.20 4.37 -0.39
C VAL A 67 -28.56 5.03 -0.58
N GLU A 68 -29.59 4.58 0.15
CA GLU A 68 -30.94 5.13 0.06
C GLU A 68 -31.00 6.62 0.42
N ILE A 69 -30.25 7.03 1.46
CA ILE A 69 -30.26 8.39 1.98
C ILE A 69 -29.58 9.35 1.00
N ILE A 70 -28.47 8.94 0.39
CA ILE A 70 -27.70 9.80 -0.52
C ILE A 70 -28.16 9.73 -1.97
N ARG A 71 -29.03 8.78 -2.32
CA ARG A 71 -29.56 8.59 -3.68
C ARG A 71 -30.11 9.86 -4.35
N PRO A 72 -30.83 10.76 -3.65
CA PRO A 72 -31.34 12.01 -4.24
C PRO A 72 -30.25 12.91 -4.84
N ILE A 73 -29.00 12.81 -4.34
CA ILE A 73 -27.87 13.58 -4.88
C ILE A 73 -27.52 13.11 -6.29
N TRP A 74 -27.50 11.78 -6.49
CA TRP A 74 -26.88 11.14 -7.65
C TRP A 74 -27.87 10.80 -8.78
N GLN A 75 -29.17 10.77 -8.51
CA GLN A 75 -30.19 10.34 -9.49
C GLN A 75 -31.15 11.46 -9.88
N ALA A 76 -31.32 11.70 -11.18
CA ALA A 76 -32.05 12.84 -11.74
C ALA A 76 -33.58 12.84 -11.51
N ASN A 77 -34.15 11.76 -10.96
CA ASN A 77 -35.60 11.58 -10.80
C ASN A 77 -36.03 11.39 -9.34
N ILE A 78 -35.15 11.71 -8.39
CA ILE A 78 -35.44 11.57 -6.96
C ILE A 78 -35.42 12.96 -6.34
N GLU A 79 -36.52 13.34 -5.72
CA GLU A 79 -36.66 14.65 -5.09
C GLU A 79 -35.73 14.76 -3.88
N MET A 80 -35.08 15.92 -3.75
CA MET A 80 -34.26 16.22 -2.59
C MET A 80 -35.14 16.36 -1.34
N PRO A 81 -34.71 15.85 -0.17
CA PRO A 81 -35.41 16.09 1.08
C PRO A 81 -35.58 17.60 1.35
N LYS A 82 -36.69 17.95 2.01
CA LYS A 82 -36.98 19.35 2.38
C LYS A 82 -35.87 19.87 3.29
N LYS A 83 -35.47 21.13 3.10
CA LYS A 83 -34.46 21.77 3.95
C LYS A 83 -34.89 21.72 5.42
N GLY A 84 -33.94 21.40 6.29
CA GLY A 84 -34.16 21.30 7.73
C GLY A 84 -34.65 19.94 8.25
N THR A 85 -34.95 18.96 7.38
CA THR A 85 -35.20 17.59 7.86
C THR A 85 -33.90 16.88 8.24
N ALA A 86 -34.00 15.78 8.99
CA ALA A 86 -32.84 14.98 9.39
C ALA A 86 -32.11 14.41 8.16
N GLU A 87 -32.85 13.94 7.15
CA GLU A 87 -32.30 13.40 5.91
C GLU A 87 -31.53 14.46 5.14
N TYR A 88 -32.07 15.68 5.06
CA TYR A 88 -31.38 16.82 4.44
C TYR A 88 -30.04 17.11 5.15
N LEU A 89 -30.04 17.14 6.48
CA LEU A 89 -28.84 17.39 7.27
C LEU A 89 -27.78 16.30 7.06
N VAL A 90 -28.19 15.03 6.96
CA VAL A 90 -27.28 13.90 6.68
C VAL A 90 -26.67 14.04 5.29
N ILE A 91 -27.47 14.32 4.27
CA ILE A 91 -27.00 14.55 2.89
C ILE A 91 -26.03 15.74 2.86
N MET A 92 -26.40 16.87 3.46
CA MET A 92 -25.58 18.07 3.51
C MET A 92 -24.24 17.78 4.18
N ASN A 93 -24.23 17.09 5.32
CA ASN A 93 -22.99 16.70 6.01
C ASN A 93 -22.11 15.78 5.17
N TYR A 94 -22.71 14.84 4.43
CA TYR A 94 -22.00 13.96 3.51
C TYR A 94 -21.35 14.76 2.38
N VAL A 95 -22.09 15.66 1.71
CA VAL A 95 -21.55 16.54 0.67
C VAL A 95 -20.45 17.44 1.22
N CYS A 96 -20.63 18.00 2.42
CA CYS A 96 -19.60 18.81 3.08
C CYS A 96 -18.30 18.02 3.31
N GLN A 97 -18.38 16.74 3.69
CA GLN A 97 -17.19 15.90 3.86
C GLN A 97 -16.44 15.69 2.55
N ILE A 98 -17.15 15.44 1.44
CA ILE A 98 -16.54 15.37 0.11
C ILE A 98 -15.81 16.67 -0.23
N LEU A 99 -16.50 17.80 -0.06
CA LEU A 99 -15.96 19.12 -0.39
C LEU A 99 -14.76 19.50 0.49
N ASN A 100 -14.75 19.08 1.76
CA ASN A 100 -13.61 19.26 2.65
C ASN A 100 -12.37 18.50 2.13
N LEU A 101 -12.55 17.28 1.64
CA LEU A 101 -11.47 16.51 1.01
C LEU A 101 -10.98 17.19 -0.26
N PHE A 102 -11.89 17.69 -1.09
CA PHE A 102 -11.55 18.40 -2.33
C PHE A 102 -10.77 19.69 -2.05
N GLU A 103 -11.20 20.47 -1.06
CA GLU A 103 -10.50 21.67 -0.63
C GLU A 103 -9.08 21.34 -0.16
N LEU A 104 -8.93 20.28 0.64
CA LEU A 104 -7.64 19.84 1.13
C LEU A 104 -6.72 19.38 -0.01
N ALA A 105 -7.26 18.64 -0.99
CA ALA A 105 -6.53 18.23 -2.19
C ALA A 105 -6.05 19.44 -3.01
N ILE A 106 -6.89 20.47 -3.20
CA ILE A 106 -6.51 21.72 -3.87
C ILE A 106 -5.40 22.43 -3.10
N LYS A 107 -5.55 22.60 -1.77
CA LYS A 107 -4.55 23.25 -0.91
C LYS A 107 -3.20 22.54 -0.99
N PHE A 108 -3.17 21.20 -0.93
CA PHE A 108 -1.93 20.44 -1.06
C PHE A 108 -1.33 20.52 -2.46
N ARG A 109 -2.16 20.59 -3.49
CA ARG A 109 -1.70 20.77 -4.86
C ARG A 109 -1.05 22.14 -5.09
N GLN A 110 -1.66 23.20 -4.56
CA GLN A 110 -1.20 24.58 -4.70
C GLN A 110 -0.11 24.96 -3.68
N SER A 111 0.12 24.14 -2.65
CA SER A 111 1.18 24.35 -1.68
C SER A 111 2.53 24.53 -2.38
N LYS A 112 3.41 25.38 -1.83
CA LYS A 112 4.78 25.59 -2.37
C LYS A 112 5.56 24.28 -2.50
N ASP A 113 5.27 23.33 -1.61
CA ASP A 113 5.91 22.04 -1.53
C ASP A 113 5.32 20.99 -2.48
N LYS A 114 4.23 21.32 -3.18
CA LYS A 114 3.48 20.45 -4.10
C LYS A 114 3.29 19.05 -3.50
N ILE A 115 2.79 19.04 -2.26
CA ILE A 115 2.63 17.83 -1.44
C ILE A 115 1.88 16.75 -2.21
N LEU A 116 0.86 17.15 -2.99
CA LEU A 116 0.10 16.24 -3.85
C LEU A 116 0.65 16.26 -5.29
N PRO A 117 1.22 15.13 -5.77
CA PRO A 117 1.68 14.97 -7.15
C PRO A 117 0.56 15.24 -8.17
N PRO A 118 0.90 15.76 -9.36
CA PRO A 118 -0.10 16.13 -10.36
C PRO A 118 -0.92 14.95 -10.85
N ASP A 119 -0.30 13.79 -11.03
CA ASP A 119 -0.98 12.60 -11.55
C ASP A 119 -2.00 12.08 -10.54
N LEU A 120 -1.63 12.05 -9.26
CA LEU A 120 -2.55 11.72 -8.18
C LEU A 120 -3.66 12.75 -8.07
N PHE A 121 -3.35 14.05 -8.11
CA PHE A 121 -4.40 15.07 -8.07
C PHE A 121 -5.39 14.94 -9.24
N SER A 122 -4.93 14.52 -10.41
CA SER A 122 -5.79 14.36 -11.59
C SER A 122 -6.82 13.23 -11.42
N SER A 123 -6.53 12.18 -10.65
CA SER A 123 -7.54 11.15 -10.33
C SER A 123 -8.65 11.69 -9.41
N TRP A 124 -8.35 12.67 -8.56
CA TRP A 124 -9.35 13.34 -7.71
C TRP A 124 -10.26 14.28 -8.52
N VAL A 125 -9.75 14.88 -9.60
CA VAL A 125 -10.54 15.75 -10.49
C VAL A 125 -11.72 14.98 -11.11
N ALA A 126 -11.58 13.67 -11.33
CA ALA A 126 -12.69 12.82 -11.77
C ALA A 126 -13.87 12.85 -10.79
N TRP A 127 -13.60 12.87 -9.48
CA TRP A 127 -14.66 12.95 -8.48
C TRP A 127 -15.23 14.36 -8.37
N PHE A 128 -14.41 15.38 -8.62
CA PHE A 128 -14.90 16.76 -8.68
C PHE A 128 -15.93 16.89 -9.80
N HIS A 129 -15.63 16.28 -10.96
CA HIS A 129 -16.55 16.19 -12.09
C HIS A 129 -17.83 15.44 -11.70
N SER A 130 -17.71 14.25 -11.10
CA SER A 130 -18.88 13.45 -10.70
C SER A 130 -19.80 14.23 -9.76
N LEU A 131 -19.26 14.87 -8.72
CA LEU A 131 -20.08 15.64 -7.79
C LEU A 131 -20.67 16.89 -8.46
N ALA A 132 -19.87 17.66 -9.20
CA ALA A 132 -20.33 18.91 -9.81
C ALA A 132 -21.41 18.71 -10.90
N THR A 133 -21.47 17.50 -11.48
CA THR A 133 -22.48 17.09 -12.47
C THR A 133 -23.64 16.30 -11.86
N ALA A 134 -23.60 16.01 -10.56
CA ALA A 134 -24.64 15.26 -9.89
C ALA A 134 -25.94 16.08 -9.80
N PRO A 135 -27.11 15.52 -10.17
CA PRO A 135 -28.36 16.28 -10.29
C PRO A 135 -28.78 17.02 -9.02
N GLY A 136 -28.66 16.38 -7.85
CA GLY A 136 -29.04 16.96 -6.57
C GLY A 136 -27.96 17.83 -5.92
N PHE A 137 -26.74 17.87 -6.48
CA PHE A 137 -25.62 18.60 -5.86
C PHE A 137 -25.88 20.11 -5.79
N GLN A 138 -26.41 20.72 -6.86
CA GLN A 138 -26.64 22.17 -6.87
C GLN A 138 -27.56 22.61 -5.72
N TYR A 139 -28.58 21.82 -5.41
CA TYR A 139 -29.52 22.11 -4.33
C TYR A 139 -28.84 22.25 -2.96
N ILE A 140 -27.80 21.45 -2.71
CA ILE A 140 -26.97 21.54 -1.50
C ILE A 140 -25.93 22.66 -1.63
N TRP A 141 -25.28 22.75 -2.79
CA TRP A 141 -24.21 23.70 -3.05
C TRP A 141 -24.64 25.16 -2.85
N ASP A 142 -25.87 25.49 -3.25
CA ASP A 142 -26.44 26.83 -3.08
C ASP A 142 -26.42 27.29 -1.61
N ASP A 143 -26.53 26.37 -0.65
CA ASP A 143 -26.51 26.69 0.79
C ASP A 143 -25.10 26.77 1.40
N ILE A 144 -24.15 25.99 0.90
CA ILE A 144 -22.86 25.78 1.58
C ILE A 144 -21.65 26.37 0.86
N HIS A 145 -21.79 26.82 -0.39
CA HIS A 145 -20.66 27.23 -1.22
C HIS A 145 -19.77 28.30 -0.56
N LEU A 146 -20.34 29.21 0.25
CA LEU A 146 -19.59 30.28 0.91
C LEU A 146 -18.60 29.79 1.97
N HIS A 147 -18.72 28.54 2.44
CA HIS A 147 -17.81 27.95 3.43
C HIS A 147 -16.45 27.54 2.84
N TYR A 148 -16.32 27.54 1.51
CA TYR A 148 -15.16 26.99 0.82
C TYR A 148 -14.28 28.05 0.16
N ILE A 149 -13.00 27.72 -0.02
CA ILE A 149 -12.03 28.60 -0.71
C ILE A 149 -12.47 28.93 -2.14
N ILE A 150 -12.07 30.11 -2.62
CA ILE A 150 -12.42 30.64 -3.95
C ILE A 150 -12.13 29.63 -5.07
N ASP A 151 -11.00 28.93 -5.00
CA ASP A 151 -10.61 27.98 -6.05
C ASP A 151 -11.57 26.78 -6.14
N LEU A 152 -11.97 26.20 -4.99
CA LEU A 152 -12.96 25.14 -4.97
C LEU A 152 -14.31 25.65 -5.49
N ARG A 153 -14.72 26.85 -5.09
CA ARG A 153 -15.98 27.45 -5.56
C ARG A 153 -15.98 27.62 -7.07
N ASN A 154 -14.90 28.16 -7.63
CA ASN A 154 -14.76 28.33 -9.07
C ASN A 154 -14.86 26.98 -9.80
N ILE A 155 -14.22 25.94 -9.28
CA ILE A 155 -14.29 24.59 -9.88
C ILE A 155 -15.71 24.04 -9.86
N MET A 156 -16.41 24.10 -8.71
CA MET A 156 -17.78 23.58 -8.60
C MET A 156 -18.76 24.38 -9.50
N TYR A 157 -18.68 25.71 -9.49
CA TYR A 157 -19.50 26.53 -10.38
C TYR A 157 -19.21 26.28 -11.86
N GLY A 158 -17.94 26.11 -12.22
CA GLY A 158 -17.54 25.74 -13.57
C GLY A 158 -18.16 24.41 -14.00
N GLY A 159 -18.11 23.39 -13.15
CA GLY A 159 -18.71 22.07 -13.42
C GLY A 159 -20.22 22.13 -13.57
N ILE A 160 -20.93 22.79 -12.65
CA ILE A 160 -22.39 22.97 -12.73
C ILE A 160 -22.76 23.69 -14.04
N ARG A 161 -22.04 24.75 -14.41
CA ARG A 161 -22.30 25.50 -15.65
C ARG A 161 -22.05 24.63 -16.89
N ILE A 162 -20.90 23.96 -16.97
CA ILE A 162 -20.54 23.11 -18.11
C ILE A 162 -21.56 21.97 -18.29
N SER A 163 -22.03 21.39 -17.17
CA SER A 163 -23.05 20.34 -17.17
C SER A 163 -24.41 20.81 -17.71
N LYS A 164 -24.78 22.07 -17.51
CA LYS A 164 -26.04 22.65 -18.01
C LYS A 164 -25.97 23.01 -19.49
N GLU A 165 -24.80 23.47 -19.94
CA GLU A 165 -24.59 23.94 -21.32
C GLU A 165 -24.41 22.80 -22.33
N ASN A 166 -24.16 21.57 -21.88
CA ASN A 166 -23.82 20.45 -22.76
C ASN A 166 -24.58 19.18 -22.32
N SER A 167 -25.30 18.56 -23.25
CA SER A 167 -26.04 17.31 -22.96
C SER A 167 -25.20 16.04 -23.15
N ASN A 168 -24.05 16.13 -23.83
CA ASN A 168 -23.18 14.98 -24.08
C ASN A 168 -22.20 14.79 -22.90
N PRO A 169 -22.28 13.68 -22.13
CA PRO A 169 -21.45 13.46 -20.95
C PRO A 169 -19.94 13.54 -21.22
N LYS A 170 -19.49 13.07 -22.40
CA LYS A 170 -18.07 13.09 -22.76
C LYS A 170 -17.56 14.51 -22.98
N ILE A 171 -18.39 15.36 -23.61
CA ILE A 171 -18.06 16.78 -23.83
C ILE A 171 -18.06 17.54 -22.49
N VAL A 172 -19.00 17.23 -21.60
CA VAL A 172 -19.05 17.79 -20.24
C VAL A 172 -17.75 17.46 -19.50
N GLU A 173 -17.34 16.20 -19.53
CA GLU A 173 -16.10 15.74 -18.90
C GLU A 173 -14.88 16.45 -19.49
N GLU A 174 -14.64 16.40 -20.80
CA GLU A 174 -13.49 17.05 -21.45
C GLU A 174 -13.40 18.55 -21.15
N LYS A 175 -14.53 19.27 -21.25
CA LYS A 175 -14.58 20.70 -20.93
C LYS A 175 -14.33 20.96 -19.45
N PHE A 176 -14.81 20.10 -18.55
CA PHE A 176 -14.57 20.22 -17.12
C PHE A 176 -13.08 20.09 -16.80
N TYR A 177 -12.41 19.08 -17.34
CA TYR A 177 -10.98 18.87 -17.13
C TYR A 177 -10.13 20.01 -17.71
N GLU A 178 -10.49 20.53 -18.89
CA GLU A 178 -9.86 21.71 -19.45
C GLU A 178 -10.04 22.94 -18.55
N TYR A 179 -11.26 23.16 -18.03
CA TYR A 179 -11.57 24.25 -17.12
C TYR A 179 -10.77 24.15 -15.81
N VAL A 180 -10.70 22.98 -15.18
CA VAL A 180 -9.95 22.79 -13.93
C VAL A 180 -8.44 22.93 -14.17
N SER A 181 -7.93 22.41 -15.30
CA SER A 181 -6.54 22.62 -15.72
C SER A 181 -6.19 24.10 -15.82
N PHE A 182 -7.08 24.90 -16.40
CA PHE A 182 -6.92 26.35 -16.49
C PHE A 182 -6.98 27.02 -15.11
N ALA A 183 -8.04 26.74 -14.32
CA ALA A 183 -8.27 27.35 -13.01
C ALA A 183 -7.10 27.12 -12.04
N LEU A 184 -6.53 25.90 -12.02
CA LEU A 184 -5.44 25.53 -11.13
C LEU A 184 -4.04 25.61 -11.76
N LYS A 185 -3.95 26.08 -13.02
CA LYS A 185 -2.69 26.14 -13.79
C LYS A 185 -1.96 24.79 -13.85
N CYS A 186 -2.70 23.69 -13.98
CA CYS A 186 -2.18 22.33 -13.90
C CYS A 186 -2.42 21.55 -15.20
N LYS A 187 -1.48 21.67 -16.14
CA LYS A 187 -1.59 21.15 -17.52
C LYS A 187 -1.85 19.64 -17.64
N ILE A 188 -1.42 18.85 -16.65
CA ILE A 188 -1.58 17.39 -16.66
C ILE A 188 -3.07 17.00 -16.64
N ILE A 189 -3.92 17.81 -15.99
CA ILE A 189 -5.35 17.55 -15.87
C ILE A 189 -6.03 17.60 -17.25
N LYS A 190 -5.60 18.50 -18.15
CA LYS A 190 -6.21 18.66 -19.48
C LYS A 190 -6.18 17.38 -20.32
N HIS A 191 -5.17 16.53 -20.13
CA HIS A 191 -4.96 15.32 -20.93
C HIS A 191 -5.32 14.03 -20.17
N TRP A 192 -6.05 14.16 -19.06
CA TRP A 192 -6.45 13.02 -18.24
C TRP A 192 -7.61 12.23 -18.83
N THR A 193 -8.41 12.84 -19.71
CA THR A 193 -9.56 12.18 -20.34
C THR A 193 -9.16 11.09 -21.34
N SER A 194 -10.13 10.23 -21.66
CA SER A 194 -10.09 8.95 -22.39
C SER A 194 -9.16 8.76 -23.61
N GLU A 195 -8.45 9.77 -24.14
CA GLU A 195 -7.49 9.56 -25.24
C GLU A 195 -6.28 8.72 -24.82
N ASN A 196 -5.85 8.78 -23.55
CA ASN A 196 -4.80 7.90 -23.03
C ASN A 196 -5.31 6.47 -22.80
N GLU A 197 -6.56 6.31 -22.34
CA GLU A 197 -7.18 4.98 -22.19
C GLU A 197 -7.52 4.34 -23.52
N HIS A 198 -7.97 5.11 -24.52
CA HIS A 198 -8.17 4.61 -25.88
C HIS A 198 -6.85 4.37 -26.60
N LYS A 199 -5.75 5.07 -26.31
CA LYS A 199 -4.42 4.64 -26.76
C LYS A 199 -4.04 3.32 -26.11
N ILE A 200 -4.21 3.15 -24.81
CA ILE A 200 -3.90 1.88 -24.12
C ILE A 200 -4.79 0.75 -24.62
N TYR A 201 -6.11 0.96 -24.74
CA TYR A 201 -7.09 -0.01 -25.21
C TYR A 201 -6.98 -0.31 -26.70
N ASN A 202 -6.75 0.69 -27.55
CA ASN A 202 -6.50 0.46 -28.97
C ASN A 202 -5.10 -0.11 -29.23
N ASN A 203 -4.10 0.20 -28.40
CA ASN A 203 -2.82 -0.49 -28.41
C ASN A 203 -2.95 -1.93 -27.92
N PHE A 204 -3.80 -2.19 -26.92
CA PHE A 204 -4.17 -3.52 -26.43
C PHE A 204 -4.92 -4.33 -27.50
N ARG A 205 -5.88 -3.72 -28.19
CA ARG A 205 -6.63 -4.37 -29.27
C ARG A 205 -5.80 -4.56 -30.55
N LYS A 206 -4.90 -3.61 -30.84
CA LYS A 206 -3.87 -3.78 -31.88
C LYS A 206 -2.87 -4.86 -31.48
N SER A 207 -2.53 -5.00 -30.19
CA SER A 207 -1.65 -6.08 -29.72
C SER A 207 -2.33 -7.44 -29.71
N GLU A 208 -3.64 -7.56 -29.47
CA GLU A 208 -4.39 -8.82 -29.63
C GLU A 208 -4.41 -9.30 -31.09
N LYS A 209 -4.67 -8.38 -32.04
CA LYS A 209 -4.60 -8.71 -33.48
C LYS A 209 -3.17 -9.05 -33.94
N LYS A 210 -2.16 -8.46 -33.30
CA LYS A 210 -0.75 -8.76 -33.54
C LYS A 210 -0.30 -10.04 -32.81
N GLU A 211 -0.88 -10.42 -31.69
CA GLU A 211 -0.60 -11.67 -30.95
C GLU A 211 -1.14 -12.90 -31.68
N LEU A 212 -2.24 -12.76 -32.44
CA LEU A 212 -2.74 -13.80 -33.35
C LEU A 212 -1.88 -13.99 -34.61
N THR A 213 -0.94 -13.08 -34.90
CA THR A 213 -0.14 -13.13 -36.15
C THR A 213 1.38 -12.97 -35.96
N SER A 214 1.87 -12.61 -34.78
CA SER A 214 3.29 -12.54 -34.46
C SER A 214 3.52 -12.76 -32.97
N LYS A 215 3.78 -14.02 -32.60
CA LYS A 215 4.65 -14.30 -31.45
C LYS A 215 5.95 -13.48 -31.63
N SER A 216 6.37 -12.78 -30.57
CA SER A 216 7.74 -12.28 -30.29
C SER A 216 7.86 -10.75 -30.04
N GLN A 217 8.31 -10.42 -28.82
CA GLN A 217 9.10 -9.25 -28.38
C GLN A 217 8.39 -7.87 -28.34
N TYR A 218 8.22 -7.15 -27.21
CA TYR A 218 8.96 -7.06 -25.94
C TYR A 218 8.00 -6.96 -24.74
N LYS A 219 8.10 -7.96 -23.85
CA LYS A 219 7.61 -8.01 -22.48
C LYS A 219 8.86 -8.30 -21.66
N ILE A 220 9.06 -7.70 -20.49
CA ILE A 220 9.96 -8.35 -19.53
C ILE A 220 9.18 -9.58 -19.06
N ASP A 221 9.30 -10.67 -19.81
CA ASP A 221 8.94 -12.00 -19.36
C ASP A 221 9.86 -12.30 -18.19
N SER A 222 9.39 -12.01 -16.99
CA SER A 222 9.95 -12.63 -15.80
C SER A 222 9.34 -14.03 -15.71
N THR A 223 9.75 -14.90 -16.63
CA THR A 223 9.64 -16.34 -16.40
C THR A 223 10.49 -16.62 -15.17
N ILE A 224 9.81 -16.91 -14.07
CA ILE A 224 10.44 -17.33 -12.83
C ILE A 224 10.48 -18.86 -12.78
N GLU A 225 11.53 -19.39 -12.17
CA GLU A 225 11.59 -20.79 -11.81
C GLU A 225 11.04 -20.96 -10.41
N ILE A 226 10.03 -21.83 -10.24
CA ILE A 226 9.38 -22.10 -8.95
C ILE A 226 9.71 -23.53 -8.57
N ASN A 227 10.35 -23.71 -7.41
CA ASN A 227 10.86 -25.00 -6.98
C ASN A 227 10.52 -25.28 -5.52
N TRP A 228 10.36 -26.56 -5.19
CA TRP A 228 10.39 -27.04 -3.81
C TRP A 228 11.80 -26.88 -3.26
N ILE A 229 11.93 -26.32 -2.06
CA ILE A 229 13.19 -26.34 -1.31
C ILE A 229 13.27 -27.70 -0.61
N ARG A 230 14.31 -28.48 -0.95
CA ARG A 230 14.54 -29.83 -0.44
C ARG A 230 15.83 -29.96 0.38
N ASP A 231 16.69 -28.95 0.31
CA ASP A 231 17.98 -28.91 0.99
C ASP A 231 17.94 -27.86 2.11
N THR A 232 18.49 -28.23 3.27
CA THR A 232 18.57 -27.35 4.44
C THR A 232 19.84 -26.50 4.45
N THR A 233 20.80 -26.74 3.55
CA THR A 233 22.08 -26.01 3.47
C THR A 233 21.91 -24.50 3.28
N GLU A 234 20.87 -24.08 2.56
CA GLU A 234 20.60 -22.67 2.20
C GLU A 234 19.49 -22.01 3.03
N ILE A 235 19.07 -22.63 4.14
CA ILE A 235 17.93 -22.14 4.93
C ILE A 235 18.13 -20.73 5.47
N GLU A 236 19.37 -20.38 5.83
CA GLU A 236 19.68 -19.02 6.27
C GLU A 236 19.38 -17.96 5.20
N GLU A 237 19.58 -18.26 3.92
CA GLU A 237 19.28 -17.34 2.82
C GLU A 237 17.78 -17.07 2.73
N TYR A 238 16.95 -18.12 2.80
CA TYR A 238 15.49 -17.99 2.78
C TYR A 238 14.96 -17.23 4.00
N VAL A 239 15.58 -17.43 5.17
CA VAL A 239 15.23 -16.70 6.39
C VAL A 239 15.62 -15.22 6.28
N ASP A 240 16.82 -14.92 5.81
CA ASP A 240 17.26 -13.53 5.61
C ASP A 240 16.41 -12.83 4.54
N PHE A 241 15.99 -13.56 3.50
CA PHE A 241 15.03 -13.07 2.52
C PHE A 241 13.67 -12.73 3.17
N PHE A 242 13.13 -13.62 4.00
CA PHE A 242 11.87 -13.38 4.71
C PHE A 242 11.96 -12.13 5.59
N ILE A 243 12.98 -12.05 6.44
CA ILE A 243 13.17 -10.92 7.38
C ILE A 243 13.32 -9.60 6.61
N LYS A 244 14.10 -9.60 5.53
CA LYS A 244 14.33 -8.40 4.72
C LYS A 244 13.07 -7.85 4.05
N ASN A 245 12.11 -8.72 3.72
CA ASN A 245 10.94 -8.37 2.90
C ASN A 245 9.62 -8.34 3.68
N THR A 246 9.66 -8.52 4.99
CA THR A 246 8.51 -8.43 5.90
C THR A 246 8.65 -7.23 6.84
N THR A 247 7.50 -6.73 7.30
CA THR A 247 7.40 -5.61 8.25
C THR A 247 6.37 -5.95 9.33
N GLU A 248 6.19 -5.08 10.32
CA GLU A 248 5.20 -5.30 11.40
C GLU A 248 3.77 -5.51 10.86
N ASN A 249 3.43 -4.93 9.70
CA ASN A 249 2.12 -5.15 9.04
C ASN A 249 1.90 -6.59 8.56
N TYR A 250 2.96 -7.41 8.53
CA TYR A 250 2.88 -8.82 8.21
C TYR A 250 2.41 -9.65 9.42
N ILE A 251 2.75 -9.22 10.64
CA ILE A 251 2.52 -9.99 11.87
C ILE A 251 1.03 -10.28 12.04
N SER A 252 0.63 -11.54 11.93
CA SER A 252 -0.72 -12.00 12.20
C SER A 252 -0.78 -12.77 13.52
N HIS A 253 -1.85 -13.53 13.73
CA HIS A 253 -1.95 -14.38 14.92
C HIS A 253 -0.99 -15.57 14.88
N GLY A 254 -0.70 -16.15 13.70
CA GLY A 254 0.26 -17.25 13.56
C GLY A 254 1.64 -16.87 14.10
N GLU A 255 2.18 -15.72 13.71
CA GLU A 255 3.48 -15.24 14.16
C GLU A 255 3.57 -15.08 15.67
N ILE A 256 2.47 -14.70 16.33
CA ILE A 256 2.40 -14.61 17.79
C ILE A 256 2.36 -16.01 18.40
N GLN A 257 1.58 -16.94 17.84
CA GLN A 257 1.43 -18.31 18.33
C GLN A 257 2.72 -19.13 18.22
N PHE A 258 3.42 -19.02 17.09
CA PHE A 258 4.75 -19.62 16.89
C PHE A 258 5.87 -18.80 17.58
N GLY A 259 5.51 -17.66 18.17
CA GLY A 259 6.40 -16.77 18.90
C GLY A 259 7.47 -16.11 18.02
N ARG A 260 7.27 -16.07 16.70
CA ARG A 260 8.03 -15.22 15.77
C ARG A 260 7.85 -13.75 16.14
N ALA A 261 6.70 -13.38 16.70
CA ALA A 261 6.38 -12.06 17.23
C ALA A 261 6.02 -12.11 18.74
N THR A 262 6.28 -11.02 19.46
CA THR A 262 5.87 -10.83 20.86
C THR A 262 4.51 -10.14 20.98
N SER A 263 4.13 -9.35 19.97
CA SER A 263 2.85 -8.68 19.86
C SER A 263 2.51 -8.44 18.39
N ALA A 264 1.31 -7.93 18.09
CA ALA A 264 0.88 -7.62 16.72
C ALA A 264 1.74 -6.55 16.01
N ASN A 265 2.60 -5.84 16.74
CA ASN A 265 3.45 -4.77 16.20
C ASN A 265 4.95 -4.97 16.53
N GLU A 266 5.35 -6.13 17.05
CA GLU A 266 6.73 -6.35 17.49
C GLU A 266 7.20 -7.77 17.18
N TRP A 267 8.24 -7.87 16.37
CA TRP A 267 8.95 -9.11 16.11
C TRP A 267 9.77 -9.57 17.32
N SER A 268 9.92 -10.87 17.49
CA SER A 268 10.79 -11.45 18.52
C SER A 268 12.25 -11.09 18.25
N LYS A 269 13.01 -10.82 19.31
CA LYS A 269 14.48 -10.68 19.23
C LYS A 269 15.17 -11.94 18.70
N ASN A 270 14.51 -13.09 18.81
CA ASN A 270 15.00 -14.39 18.34
C ASN A 270 14.32 -14.81 17.03
N LEU A 271 13.80 -13.87 16.24
CA LEU A 271 13.06 -14.18 14.99
C LEU A 271 13.86 -15.08 14.05
N LYS A 272 15.13 -14.75 13.78
CA LYS A 272 15.98 -15.52 12.85
C LYS A 272 16.12 -16.98 13.29
N SER A 273 16.44 -17.24 14.56
CA SER A 273 16.61 -18.63 15.03
C SER A 273 15.29 -19.42 15.03
N LYS A 274 14.16 -18.77 15.30
CA LYS A 274 12.84 -19.39 15.19
C LYS A 274 12.50 -19.76 13.74
N LEU A 275 12.70 -18.83 12.80
CA LEU A 275 12.46 -19.08 11.38
C LEU A 275 13.36 -20.20 10.83
N ILE A 276 14.63 -20.25 11.23
CA ILE A 276 15.53 -21.36 10.86
C ILE A 276 14.94 -22.69 11.34
N SER A 277 14.50 -22.76 12.59
CA SER A 277 13.89 -23.98 13.15
C SER A 277 12.61 -24.38 12.41
N ASP A 278 11.74 -23.42 12.12
CA ASP A 278 10.46 -23.64 11.43
C ASP A 278 10.70 -24.13 10.00
N PHE A 279 11.60 -23.47 9.26
CA PHE A 279 11.90 -23.80 7.86
C PHE A 279 12.61 -25.15 7.75
N ASN A 280 13.56 -25.46 8.63
CA ASN A 280 14.16 -26.80 8.69
C ASN A 280 13.12 -27.88 8.94
N THR A 281 12.18 -27.64 9.87
CA THR A 281 11.13 -28.62 10.22
C THR A 281 10.27 -28.99 9.01
N VAL A 282 9.91 -28.03 8.16
CA VAL A 282 9.07 -28.31 6.98
C VAL A 282 9.87 -28.89 5.82
N VAL A 283 11.14 -28.54 5.66
CA VAL A 283 12.01 -29.11 4.62
C VAL A 283 12.36 -30.56 4.95
N GLU A 284 12.64 -30.87 6.21
CA GLU A 284 12.94 -32.24 6.66
C GLU A 284 11.71 -33.13 6.73
N ASN A 285 10.50 -32.56 6.86
CA ASN A 285 9.26 -33.31 6.97
C ASN A 285 8.16 -32.76 6.06
N GLU A 286 8.14 -33.26 4.83
CA GLU A 286 7.15 -32.91 3.80
C GLU A 286 5.69 -33.18 4.19
N LYS A 287 5.44 -33.99 5.23
CA LYS A 287 4.09 -34.24 5.75
C LYS A 287 3.57 -33.07 6.58
N ARG A 288 4.45 -32.25 7.15
CA ARG A 288 4.08 -31.05 7.93
C ARG A 288 3.95 -29.80 7.08
N GLY A 289 4.62 -29.76 5.94
CA GLY A 289 4.59 -28.61 5.06
C GLY A 289 5.65 -28.68 3.98
N ASN A 290 5.80 -27.62 3.22
CA ASN A 290 6.88 -27.43 2.27
C ASN A 290 7.24 -25.94 2.20
N LEU A 291 8.52 -25.68 1.95
CA LEU A 291 9.02 -24.36 1.60
C LEU A 291 9.25 -24.29 0.08
N ILE A 292 8.85 -23.18 -0.53
CA ILE A 292 8.86 -22.98 -1.99
C ILE A 292 9.61 -21.69 -2.30
N SER A 293 10.57 -21.74 -3.20
CA SER A 293 11.27 -20.57 -3.72
C SER A 293 10.85 -20.22 -5.14
N ALA A 294 10.97 -18.93 -5.46
CA ALA A 294 10.89 -18.42 -6.82
C ALA A 294 12.16 -17.67 -7.17
N HIS A 295 12.78 -18.03 -8.29
CA HIS A 295 14.01 -17.43 -8.79
C HIS A 295 13.81 -16.79 -10.17
N THR A 296 14.55 -15.73 -10.47
CA THR A 296 14.67 -15.23 -11.85
C THR A 296 15.54 -16.16 -12.70
N GLN A 297 15.58 -15.95 -14.02
CA GLN A 297 16.51 -16.66 -14.92
C GLN A 297 17.98 -16.48 -14.53
N ASP A 298 18.33 -15.35 -13.89
CA ASP A 298 19.66 -15.06 -13.38
C ASP A 298 19.90 -15.67 -11.98
N ASN A 299 19.06 -16.62 -11.57
CA ASN A 299 19.10 -17.30 -10.27
C ASN A 299 18.97 -16.36 -9.05
N ILE A 300 18.21 -15.27 -9.18
CA ILE A 300 17.98 -14.34 -8.07
C ILE A 300 16.70 -14.75 -7.33
N LEU A 301 16.79 -15.00 -6.02
CA LEU A 301 15.63 -15.26 -5.17
C LEU A 301 14.71 -14.04 -5.11
N VAL A 302 13.47 -14.22 -5.58
CA VAL A 302 12.46 -13.15 -5.69
C VAL A 302 11.16 -13.44 -4.96
N GLY A 303 10.94 -14.67 -4.52
CA GLY A 303 9.78 -15.02 -3.72
C GLY A 303 9.98 -16.28 -2.89
N LEU A 304 9.22 -16.35 -1.80
CA LEU A 304 9.20 -17.46 -0.85
C LEU A 304 7.75 -17.74 -0.43
N ILE A 305 7.35 -19.01 -0.39
CA ILE A 305 6.07 -19.45 0.21
C ILE A 305 6.34 -20.54 1.24
N LEU A 306 5.70 -20.42 2.41
CA LEU A 306 5.53 -21.51 3.37
C LEU A 306 4.12 -22.09 3.22
N LEU A 307 4.05 -23.38 2.92
CA LEU A 307 2.81 -24.15 2.87
C LEU A 307 2.83 -25.16 4.01
N GLU A 308 1.80 -25.18 4.84
CA GLU A 308 1.70 -26.10 5.99
C GLU A 308 0.53 -27.07 5.77
N TYR A 309 0.66 -28.29 6.28
CA TYR A 309 -0.39 -29.32 6.23
C TYR A 309 -0.83 -29.73 7.63
N PHE A 310 -2.12 -29.97 7.76
CA PHE A 310 -2.74 -30.32 9.03
C PHE A 310 -3.70 -31.48 8.84
N ASP A 311 -3.57 -32.47 9.72
CA ASP A 311 -4.52 -33.57 9.81
C ASP A 311 -5.80 -33.10 10.52
N SER A 312 -6.96 -33.45 9.96
CA SER A 312 -8.26 -33.27 10.60
C SER A 312 -9.11 -34.53 10.46
N PRO A 313 -10.19 -34.68 11.26
CA PRO A 313 -11.14 -35.77 11.08
C PRO A 313 -11.77 -35.84 9.67
N ASN A 314 -11.81 -34.71 8.95
CA ASN A 314 -12.37 -34.61 7.59
C ASN A 314 -11.30 -34.77 6.49
N GLY A 315 -10.09 -35.19 6.85
CA GLY A 315 -8.95 -35.31 5.95
C GLY A 315 -7.91 -34.21 6.17
N VAL A 316 -6.90 -34.20 5.31
CA VAL A 316 -5.79 -33.22 5.35
C VAL A 316 -6.25 -31.90 4.74
N TYR A 317 -5.94 -30.79 5.40
CA TYR A 317 -6.06 -29.45 4.82
C TYR A 317 -4.70 -28.75 4.79
N ALA A 318 -4.60 -27.69 3.99
CA ALA A 318 -3.39 -26.90 3.87
C ALA A 318 -3.60 -25.44 4.27
N THR A 319 -2.54 -24.78 4.70
CA THR A 319 -2.50 -23.34 4.96
C THR A 319 -1.34 -22.72 4.19
N LEU A 320 -1.62 -21.69 3.40
CA LEU A 320 -0.61 -20.74 2.91
C LEU A 320 -0.21 -19.84 4.10
N ALA A 321 0.75 -20.32 4.89
CA ALA A 321 1.18 -19.66 6.11
C ALA A 321 1.98 -18.40 5.81
N ASP A 322 2.93 -18.48 4.86
CA ASP A 322 3.72 -17.32 4.45
C ASP A 322 3.75 -17.13 2.94
N ILE A 323 3.60 -15.88 2.49
CA ILE A 323 3.76 -15.50 1.09
C ILE A 323 4.54 -14.19 1.02
N VAL A 324 5.80 -14.28 0.56
CA VAL A 324 6.69 -13.14 0.49
C VAL A 324 7.24 -13.00 -0.93
N VAL A 325 7.08 -11.81 -1.50
CA VAL A 325 7.74 -11.41 -2.76
C VAL A 325 8.63 -10.22 -2.47
N ALA A 326 9.84 -10.22 -3.03
CA ALA A 326 10.79 -9.14 -2.86
C ALA A 326 10.24 -7.81 -3.33
N ASP A 327 10.41 -6.74 -2.55
CA ASP A 327 9.81 -5.42 -2.81
C ASP A 327 10.07 -4.90 -4.23
N ALA A 328 11.31 -5.05 -4.71
CA ALA A 328 11.73 -4.62 -6.05
C ALA A 328 11.01 -5.38 -7.19
N TYR A 329 10.44 -6.54 -6.89
CA TYR A 329 9.82 -7.44 -7.86
C TYR A 329 8.30 -7.57 -7.69
N ARG A 330 7.71 -6.88 -6.70
CA ARG A 330 6.25 -6.82 -6.52
C ARG A 330 5.56 -6.17 -7.72
N LYS A 331 4.27 -6.48 -7.90
CA LYS A 331 3.41 -6.01 -9.02
C LYS A 331 3.80 -6.50 -10.42
N ASN A 332 4.79 -7.40 -10.55
CA ASN A 332 5.15 -8.05 -11.81
C ASN A 332 4.48 -9.43 -12.02
N GLY A 333 3.46 -9.76 -11.23
CA GLY A 333 2.72 -11.03 -11.36
C GLY A 333 3.39 -12.26 -10.72
N ILE A 334 4.60 -12.13 -10.15
CA ILE A 334 5.33 -13.22 -9.47
C ILE A 334 4.48 -13.91 -8.40
N GLY A 335 3.84 -13.14 -7.51
CA GLY A 335 2.96 -13.70 -6.48
C GLY A 335 1.81 -14.53 -7.07
N ASN A 336 1.21 -14.09 -8.20
CA ASN A 336 0.17 -14.85 -8.87
C ASN A 336 0.72 -16.17 -9.45
N GLN A 337 1.92 -16.13 -10.05
CA GLN A 337 2.57 -17.31 -10.61
C GLN A 337 2.85 -18.34 -9.50
N MET A 338 3.38 -17.90 -8.36
CA MET A 338 3.67 -18.76 -7.22
C MET A 338 2.41 -19.38 -6.60
N VAL A 339 1.36 -18.58 -6.34
CA VAL A 339 0.12 -19.10 -5.74
C VAL A 339 -0.61 -20.04 -6.68
N ASN A 340 -0.68 -19.73 -7.98
CA ASN A 340 -1.29 -20.64 -8.97
C ASN A 340 -0.50 -21.95 -9.11
N TRP A 341 0.82 -21.90 -8.95
CA TRP A 341 1.63 -23.11 -8.88
C TRP A 341 1.28 -23.93 -7.65
N VAL A 342 1.16 -23.30 -6.47
CA VAL A 342 0.73 -23.99 -5.24
C VAL A 342 -0.63 -24.63 -5.40
N PHE A 343 -1.61 -23.94 -6.01
CA PHE A 343 -2.95 -24.49 -6.25
C PHE A 343 -2.89 -25.81 -7.01
N LYS A 344 -2.12 -25.87 -8.09
CA LYS A 344 -1.92 -27.11 -8.86
C LYS A 344 -1.29 -28.21 -8.03
N GLU A 345 -0.35 -27.88 -7.14
CA GLU A 345 0.33 -28.86 -6.31
C GLU A 345 -0.56 -29.40 -5.18
N VAL A 346 -1.39 -28.56 -4.55
CA VAL A 346 -2.34 -29.03 -3.52
C VAL A 346 -3.50 -29.81 -4.13
N GLU A 347 -3.95 -29.45 -5.34
CA GLU A 347 -4.95 -30.20 -6.11
C GLU A 347 -4.44 -31.61 -6.44
N LYS A 348 -3.19 -31.77 -6.87
CA LYS A 348 -2.56 -33.09 -7.09
C LYS A 348 -2.53 -33.96 -5.84
N LYS A 349 -2.49 -33.35 -4.66
CA LYS A 349 -2.54 -34.04 -3.34
C LYS A 349 -3.97 -34.32 -2.86
N ASN A 350 -4.99 -34.02 -3.67
CA ASN A 350 -6.42 -34.11 -3.31
C ASN A 350 -6.80 -33.29 -2.07
N ILE A 351 -6.10 -32.18 -1.81
CA ILE A 351 -6.42 -31.28 -0.71
C ILE A 351 -7.53 -30.34 -1.20
N THR A 352 -8.69 -30.42 -0.56
CA THR A 352 -9.88 -29.64 -0.96
C THR A 352 -10.04 -28.33 -0.19
N ASN A 353 -9.32 -28.18 0.92
CA ASN A 353 -9.42 -27.01 1.79
C ASN A 353 -8.04 -26.36 1.92
N LEU A 354 -7.93 -25.14 1.38
CA LEU A 354 -6.76 -24.30 1.49
C LEU A 354 -7.12 -23.03 2.25
N TYR A 355 -6.44 -22.77 3.36
CA TYR A 355 -6.61 -21.58 4.16
C TYR A 355 -5.42 -20.63 3.95
N ALA A 356 -5.64 -19.37 4.27
CA ALA A 356 -4.58 -18.37 4.35
C ALA A 356 -4.93 -17.42 5.49
N GLU A 357 -3.92 -16.93 6.17
CA GLU A 357 -4.06 -15.94 7.22
C GLU A 357 -3.32 -14.65 6.87
N SER A 358 -3.76 -13.55 7.45
CA SER A 358 -3.18 -12.24 7.22
C SER A 358 -3.53 -11.32 8.39
N ASN A 359 -2.65 -10.37 8.69
CA ASN A 359 -2.95 -9.28 9.62
C ASN A 359 -4.22 -8.53 9.17
N ILE A 360 -5.11 -8.19 10.11
CA ILE A 360 -6.39 -7.52 9.85
C ILE A 360 -6.25 -6.18 9.10
N ASN A 361 -5.11 -5.52 9.20
CA ASN A 361 -4.80 -4.25 8.56
C ASN A 361 -4.05 -4.42 7.22
N ASN A 362 -3.68 -5.64 6.82
CA ASN A 362 -2.95 -5.88 5.58
C ASN A 362 -3.91 -5.97 4.37
N ILE A 363 -4.48 -4.83 4.01
CA ILE A 363 -5.44 -4.69 2.90
C ILE A 363 -4.86 -5.21 1.58
N SER A 364 -3.55 -5.03 1.35
CA SER A 364 -2.90 -5.53 0.14
C SER A 364 -2.92 -7.05 0.05
N ALA A 365 -2.65 -7.75 1.16
CA ALA A 365 -2.75 -9.21 1.21
C ALA A 365 -4.20 -9.67 1.06
N HIS A 366 -5.16 -8.98 1.70
CA HIS A 366 -6.58 -9.32 1.55
C HIS A 366 -7.04 -9.21 0.09
N ASN A 367 -6.73 -8.11 -0.60
CA ASN A 367 -7.06 -7.95 -2.01
C ASN A 367 -6.41 -9.02 -2.89
N PHE A 368 -5.16 -9.37 -2.58
CA PHE A 368 -4.42 -10.42 -3.28
C PHE A 368 -5.08 -11.81 -3.09
N LEU A 369 -5.43 -12.17 -1.86
CA LEU A 369 -6.09 -13.44 -1.54
C LEU A 369 -7.49 -13.51 -2.15
N THR A 370 -8.32 -12.46 -1.99
CA THR A 370 -9.67 -12.41 -2.58
C THR A 370 -9.63 -12.55 -4.10
N LYS A 371 -8.65 -11.94 -4.77
CA LYS A 371 -8.46 -12.11 -6.22
C LYS A 371 -8.18 -13.57 -6.62
N HIS A 372 -7.61 -14.38 -5.73
CA HIS A 372 -7.36 -15.81 -5.94
C HIS A 372 -8.47 -16.70 -5.38
N GLY A 373 -9.66 -16.14 -5.08
CA GLY A 373 -10.83 -16.91 -4.68
C GLY A 373 -10.92 -17.25 -3.19
N PHE A 374 -10.01 -16.73 -2.36
CA PHE A 374 -10.15 -16.84 -0.91
C PHE A 374 -11.31 -15.96 -0.42
N ASN A 375 -12.09 -16.49 0.51
CA ASN A 375 -13.17 -15.77 1.18
C ASN A 375 -12.89 -15.68 2.68
N THR A 376 -13.22 -14.54 3.29
CA THR A 376 -13.16 -14.41 4.75
C THR A 376 -14.28 -15.22 5.38
N ILE A 377 -13.93 -16.32 6.07
CA ILE A 377 -14.89 -17.21 6.72
C ILE A 377 -14.91 -17.10 8.25
N SER A 378 -13.91 -16.45 8.86
CA SER A 378 -13.82 -16.32 10.32
C SER A 378 -12.98 -15.11 10.75
N LYS A 379 -13.04 -14.77 12.04
CA LYS A 379 -12.17 -13.81 12.71
C LYS A 379 -11.48 -14.49 13.88
N VAL A 380 -10.19 -14.22 14.06
CA VAL A 380 -9.42 -14.70 15.21
C VAL A 380 -9.48 -13.67 16.33
N LEU A 381 -9.81 -14.12 17.53
CA LEU A 381 -9.91 -13.30 18.73
C LEU A 381 -8.86 -13.77 19.75
N LYS A 382 -8.05 -12.84 20.25
CA LYS A 382 -7.03 -13.11 21.27
C LYS A 382 -7.40 -12.42 22.59
N LYS A 383 -7.21 -13.13 23.70
CA LYS A 383 -7.29 -12.57 25.06
C LYS A 383 -6.01 -12.86 25.82
N ASP A 384 -5.39 -11.83 26.37
CA ASP A 384 -4.23 -11.99 27.25
C ASP A 384 -4.67 -12.48 28.64
N LEU A 385 -4.10 -13.60 29.07
CA LEU A 385 -4.34 -14.17 30.39
C LEU A 385 -3.19 -13.77 31.32
N LYS A 386 -3.52 -13.24 32.50
CA LYS A 386 -2.52 -12.97 33.55
C LYS A 386 -2.10 -14.30 34.16
N VAL A 387 -0.92 -14.80 33.82
CA VAL A 387 -0.32 -15.93 34.54
C VAL A 387 0.10 -15.42 35.92
N LYS A 388 -0.57 -15.87 36.99
CA LYS A 388 -0.03 -15.72 38.35
C LYS A 388 1.24 -16.55 38.39
N LYS A 389 2.40 -15.92 38.59
CA LYS A 389 3.63 -16.65 38.95
C LYS A 389 3.36 -17.38 40.27
N THR A 390 3.03 -18.66 40.20
CA THR A 390 3.17 -19.56 41.34
C THR A 390 4.65 -19.60 41.70
N ALA A 391 4.98 -19.28 42.94
CA ALA A 391 6.33 -19.32 43.47
C ALA A 391 6.89 -20.74 43.29
N GLU A 392 7.86 -20.89 42.39
CA GLU A 392 8.66 -22.09 42.29
C GLU A 392 9.57 -22.19 43.53
N ASN A 393 9.39 -23.28 44.27
CA ASN A 393 10.43 -24.08 44.91
C ASN A 393 11.65 -23.30 45.42
N ARG A 394 11.58 -22.87 46.68
CA ARG A 394 12.76 -22.88 47.55
C ARG A 394 13.25 -24.32 47.63
N VAL A 395 14.24 -24.65 46.81
CA VAL A 395 15.15 -25.77 47.12
C VAL A 395 15.92 -25.31 48.35
N ASP A 396 15.55 -25.86 49.49
CA ASP A 396 16.25 -25.69 50.75
C ASP A 396 17.61 -26.37 50.63
N GLY A 397 18.64 -25.58 50.34
CA GLY A 397 20.02 -25.97 50.45
C GLY A 397 20.46 -25.92 51.91
N SER A 398 19.92 -26.80 52.76
CA SER A 398 20.55 -27.12 54.04
C SER A 398 21.46 -28.32 53.85
N ALA A 399 22.72 -28.01 53.62
CA ALA A 399 23.81 -28.97 53.58
C ALA A 399 23.92 -29.74 54.91
N ILE A 400 24.25 -31.01 54.74
CA ILE A 400 24.92 -31.88 55.71
C ILE A 400 26.10 -31.11 56.34
N LYS A 401 26.02 -30.84 57.63
CA LYS A 401 27.09 -31.06 58.62
C LYS A 401 26.55 -30.98 60.04
#